data_AF-A0A7W1ENC7-F1
#
_entry.id   AF-A0A7W1ENC7-F1
#
_cell.length_a   1.000
_cell.length_b   1.000
_cell.length_c   1.000
_cell.angle_alpha   90.00
_cell.angle_beta   90.00
_cell.angle_gamma   90.00
#
_symmetry.space_group_name_H-M   'P 1'
#
loop_
_entity.id
_entity.type
_entity.pdbx_description
1 polymer ?
#
loop_
_entity_poly.entity_id
_entity_poly.type
_entity_poly.pdbx_seq_one_letter_code
_entity_poly.pdbx_strand_id
1 'polypeptide(L)'
;MKAPPAPSDFRGFRPAALVFLRALARHNDREWFQAHRETYERELRAPMAALVEEIDVHLATLAPEIIGHPKRSMFRIHRDTRFSNDKSPYKTNL
;
A
#
# COMPACT_ATOMS: atom_id res chain seq x y z
N MET A 1 11.66 5.82 -26.10
CA MET A 1 11.69 6.75 -24.96
C MET A 1 10.40 6.55 -24.17
N LYS A 2 10.48 6.19 -22.88
CA LYS A 2 9.30 5.99 -22.03
C LYS A 2 8.78 7.38 -21.69
N ALA A 3 7.47 7.62 -21.88
CA ALA A 3 6.86 8.91 -21.54
C ALA A 3 7.15 9.26 -20.07
N PRO A 4 7.34 10.55 -19.74
CA PRO A 4 7.48 10.95 -18.35
C PRO A 4 6.22 10.48 -17.59
N PRO A 5 6.39 9.82 -16.43
CA PRO A 5 5.25 9.47 -15.59
C PRO A 5 4.45 10.75 -15.28
N ALA A 6 3.12 10.66 -15.32
CA ALA A 6 2.26 11.74 -14.89
C ALA A 6 2.67 12.17 -13.45
N PRO A 7 2.61 13.46 -13.09
CA PRO A 7 2.93 13.88 -11.74
C PRO A 7 2.06 13.09 -10.75
N SER A 8 2.72 12.37 -9.85
CA SER A 8 2.08 11.72 -8.71
C SER A 8 1.35 12.79 -7.89
N ASP A 9 0.08 12.55 -7.56
CA ASP A 9 -0.71 13.38 -6.66
C ASP A 9 -0.62 12.86 -5.21
N PHE A 10 0.56 12.39 -4.78
CA PHE A 10 0.72 11.93 -3.41
C PHE A 10 0.61 13.11 -2.43
N ARG A 11 -0.54 13.21 -1.77
CA ARG A 11 -0.82 14.21 -0.72
C ARG A 11 -0.60 13.68 0.69
N GLY A 12 0.10 12.55 0.83
CA GLY A 12 0.23 11.86 2.11
C GLY A 12 -0.92 10.90 2.42
N PHE A 13 -0.81 10.22 3.56
CA PHE A 13 -1.87 9.37 4.09
C PHE A 13 -2.83 10.19 4.95
N ARG A 14 -4.13 10.07 4.68
CA ARG A 14 -5.15 10.73 5.49
C ARG A 14 -5.26 10.06 6.87
N PRO A 15 -5.74 10.76 7.92
CA PRO A 15 -5.96 10.15 9.23
C PRO A 15 -6.84 8.89 9.19
N ALA A 16 -7.76 8.82 8.22
CA ALA A 16 -8.61 7.66 7.97
C ALA A 16 -7.81 6.36 7.69
N ALA A 17 -6.61 6.45 7.11
CA ALA A 17 -5.73 5.30 6.90
C ALA A 17 -5.32 4.67 8.24
N LEU A 18 -4.90 5.49 9.21
CA LEU A 18 -4.52 5.02 10.54
C LEU A 18 -5.73 4.49 11.32
N VAL A 19 -6.90 5.13 11.16
CA VAL A 19 -8.16 4.63 11.74
C VAL A 19 -8.50 3.25 11.18
N PHE A 20 -8.39 3.06 9.87
CA PHE A 20 -8.60 1.76 9.22
C PHE A 20 -7.63 0.71 9.76
N LEU A 21 -6.33 0.99 9.85
CA LEU A 21 -5.35 0.03 10.35
C LEU A 21 -5.63 -0.40 11.80
N ARG A 22 -6.05 0.54 12.66
CA ARG A 22 -6.48 0.22 14.04
C ARG A 22 -7.75 -0.63 14.07
N ALA A 23 -8.70 -0.37 13.19
CA ALA A 23 -9.92 -1.15 13.09
C ALA A 23 -9.64 -2.56 12.55
N LEU A 24 -8.81 -2.68 11.51
CA LEU A 24 -8.35 -3.95 10.97
C LEU A 24 -7.62 -4.78 12.02
N ALA A 25 -6.83 -4.16 12.90
CA ALA A 25 -6.18 -4.87 13.99
C ALA A 25 -7.17 -5.50 15.00
N ARG A 26 -8.34 -4.88 15.20
CA ARG A 26 -9.40 -5.40 16.08
C ARG A 26 -10.31 -6.42 15.39
N HIS A 27 -10.52 -6.26 14.09
CA HIS A 27 -11.46 -7.05 13.27
C HIS A 27 -10.71 -7.70 12.10
N ASN A 28 -9.64 -8.44 12.40
CA ASN A 28 -8.75 -9.02 11.40
C ASN A 28 -9.32 -10.33 10.87
N ASP A 29 -10.44 -10.23 10.16
CA ASP A 29 -11.12 -11.34 9.51
C ASP A 29 -11.54 -10.96 8.10
N ARG A 30 -11.85 -11.98 7.29
CA ARG A 30 -12.14 -11.82 5.86
C ARG A 30 -13.43 -11.06 5.62
N GLU A 31 -14.46 -11.28 6.42
CA GLU A 31 -15.77 -10.67 6.22
C GLU A 31 -15.69 -9.17 6.47
N TRP A 32 -15.10 -8.79 7.60
CA TRP A 32 -14.86 -7.40 7.94
C TRP A 32 -14.01 -6.71 6.87
N PHE A 33 -12.93 -7.34 6.42
CA PHE A 33 -12.08 -6.73 5.39
C PHE A 33 -12.82 -6.51 4.07
N GLN A 34 -13.62 -7.48 3.60
CA GLN A 34 -14.37 -7.28 2.35
C GLN A 34 -15.36 -6.12 2.46
N ALA A 35 -16.05 -5.99 3.60
CA ALA A 35 -16.96 -4.88 3.84
C ALA A 35 -16.27 -3.50 3.86
N HIS A 36 -14.98 -3.45 4.19
CA HIS A 36 -14.20 -2.20 4.27
C HIS A 36 -13.14 -2.08 3.17
N ARG A 37 -13.20 -2.92 2.13
CA ARG A 37 -12.18 -3.00 1.09
C ARG A 37 -11.99 -1.69 0.34
N GLU A 38 -13.07 -0.96 0.08
CA GLU A 38 -12.98 0.34 -0.58
C GLU A 38 -12.19 1.36 0.25
N THR A 39 -12.34 1.33 1.57
CA THR A 39 -11.56 2.19 2.47
C THR A 39 -10.08 1.79 2.45
N TYR A 40 -9.76 0.49 2.43
CA TYR A 40 -8.38 0.06 2.21
C TYR A 40 -7.80 0.55 0.87
N GLU A 41 -8.54 0.38 -0.21
CA GLU A 41 -8.07 0.76 -1.55
C GLU A 41 -7.85 2.28 -1.65
N ARG A 42 -8.78 3.08 -1.11
CA ARG A 42 -8.74 4.55 -1.16
C ARG A 42 -7.76 5.18 -0.18
N GLU A 43 -7.71 4.72 1.07
CA GLU A 43 -6.93 5.39 2.13
C GLU A 43 -5.48 4.90 2.20
N LEU A 44 -5.20 3.67 1.76
CA LEU A 44 -3.90 3.01 1.96
C LEU A 44 -3.25 2.65 0.62
N ARG A 45 -3.96 1.87 -0.21
CA ARG A 45 -3.36 1.34 -1.44
C ARG A 45 -3.09 2.40 -2.49
N ALA A 46 -4.06 3.26 -2.80
CA ALA A 46 -3.90 4.31 -3.80
C ALA A 46 -2.83 5.34 -3.40
N PRO A 47 -2.79 5.88 -2.16
CA PRO A 47 -1.73 6.81 -1.76
C PRO A 47 -0.34 6.15 -1.74
N MET A 48 -0.22 4.88 -1.34
CA MET A 48 1.06 4.18 -1.40
C MET A 48 1.52 3.96 -2.86
N ALA A 49 0.60 3.65 -3.77
CA ALA A 49 0.93 3.54 -5.19
C ALA A 49 1.43 4.89 -5.77
N ALA A 50 0.75 6.00 -5.44
CA ALA A 50 1.18 7.34 -5.83
C ALA A 50 2.59 7.66 -5.28
N LEU A 51 2.86 7.36 -4.00
CA LEU A 51 4.19 7.54 -3.41
C LEU A 51 5.28 6.75 -4.15
N VAL A 52 5.01 5.49 -4.52
CA VAL A 52 5.96 4.67 -5.29
C VAL A 52 6.22 5.28 -6.67
N GLU A 53 5.19 5.76 -7.34
CA GLU A 53 5.31 6.42 -8.64
C GLU A 53 6.12 7.71 -8.52
N GLU A 54 5.88 8.53 -7.50
CA GLU A 54 6.64 9.75 -7.24
C GLU A 54 8.13 9.46 -7.03
N ILE A 55 8.42 8.47 -6.19
CA ILE A 55 9.79 8.06 -5.91
C ILE A 55 10.48 7.53 -7.17
N ASP A 56 9.79 6.76 -8.02
CA ASP A 56 10.34 6.30 -9.31
C ASP A 56 10.76 7.47 -10.20
N VAL A 57 9.95 8.53 -10.28
CA VAL A 57 10.30 9.75 -11.05
C VAL A 57 11.60 10.36 -10.54
N HIS A 58 11.74 10.49 -9.22
CA HIS A 58 12.94 11.06 -8.62
C HIS A 58 14.17 10.16 -8.80
N LEU A 59 14.00 8.84 -8.61
CA LEU A 59 15.06 7.86 -8.77
C LEU A 59 15.56 7.77 -10.22
N ALA A 60 14.71 8.02 -11.22
CA ALA A 60 15.14 8.04 -12.62
C ALA A 60 16.31 9.02 -12.89
N THR A 61 16.48 10.04 -12.04
CA THR A 61 17.60 10.99 -12.13
C THR A 61 18.79 10.63 -11.24
N LEU A 62 18.54 9.99 -10.10
CA LEU A 62 19.56 9.74 -9.06
C LEU A 62 20.18 8.33 -9.16
N ALA A 63 19.39 7.34 -9.53
CA ALA A 63 19.74 5.93 -9.60
C ALA A 63 18.83 5.22 -10.64
N PRO A 64 19.05 5.44 -11.95
CA PRO A 64 18.17 4.95 -13.02
C PRO A 64 18.06 3.42 -13.12
N GLU A 65 18.97 2.68 -12.49
CA GLU A 65 18.92 1.22 -12.35
C GLU A 65 17.84 0.75 -11.36
N ILE A 66 17.37 1.63 -10.46
CA ILE A 66 16.30 1.33 -9.51
C ILE A 66 14.97 1.75 -10.13
N ILE A 67 14.09 0.76 -10.37
CA ILE A 67 12.77 0.99 -10.94
C ILE A 67 11.70 0.73 -9.87
N GLY A 68 10.99 1.79 -9.47
CA GLY A 68 9.81 1.73 -8.63
C GLY A 68 8.57 1.37 -9.46
N HIS A 69 7.81 0.38 -9.01
CA HIS A 69 6.54 0.07 -9.65
C HIS A 69 5.53 -0.41 -8.60
N PRO A 70 4.34 0.20 -8.45
CA PRO A 70 3.41 -0.13 -7.36
C PRO A 70 3.13 -1.63 -7.22
N LYS A 71 2.92 -2.33 -8.34
CA LYS A 71 2.70 -3.80 -8.34
C LYS A 71 3.87 -4.65 -7.81
N ARG A 72 5.10 -4.14 -7.82
CA ARG A 72 6.32 -4.87 -7.42
C ARG A 72 6.92 -4.35 -6.11
N SER A 73 6.75 -3.07 -5.84
CA SER A 73 7.35 -2.37 -4.69
C SER A 73 6.44 -2.36 -3.46
N MET A 74 5.15 -2.70 -3.60
CA MET A 74 4.21 -2.73 -2.47
C MET A 74 4.07 -4.14 -1.87
N PHE A 75 3.95 -4.21 -0.54
CA PHE A 75 3.61 -5.46 0.12
C PHE A 75 2.20 -5.93 -0.22
N ARG A 76 2.03 -7.26 -0.28
CA ARG A 76 0.70 -7.87 -0.26
C ARG A 76 0.08 -7.68 1.12
N ILE A 77 -1.20 -7.30 1.15
CA ILE A 77 -1.96 -7.14 2.40
C ILE A 77 -2.16 -8.47 3.12
N HIS A 78 -2.24 -9.58 2.40
CA HIS A 78 -2.41 -10.90 3.02
C HIS A 78 -1.13 -11.30 3.77
N ARG A 79 -1.32 -11.78 5.00
CA ARG A 79 -0.24 -12.33 5.83
C ARG A 79 0.06 -13.75 5.38
N ASP A 80 1.35 -14.08 5.29
CA ASP A 80 1.77 -15.47 5.18
C ASP A 80 1.73 -16.10 6.59
N THR A 81 0.80 -17.01 6.81
CA THR A 81 0.53 -17.61 8.12
C THR A 81 1.16 -18.99 8.28
N ARG A 82 1.87 -19.52 7.26
CA ARG A 82 2.40 -20.89 7.27
C ARG A 82 3.32 -21.16 8.47
N PHE A 83 4.20 -20.21 8.76
CA PHE A 83 5.18 -20.30 9.85
C PHE A 83 4.99 -19.24 10.94
N SER A 84 3.94 -18.42 10.85
CA SER A 84 3.67 -17.37 11.85
C SER A 84 2.84 -17.91 13.00
N ASN A 85 3.17 -17.51 14.23
CA ASN A 85 2.28 -17.70 15.39
C ASN A 85 1.01 -16.86 15.28
N ASP A 86 1.10 -15.71 14.60
CA ASP A 86 -0.05 -14.87 14.28
C ASP A 86 -0.77 -15.42 13.04
N LYS A 87 -1.98 -15.93 13.23
CA LYS A 87 -2.81 -16.51 12.17
C LYS A 87 -3.80 -15.51 11.55
N SER A 88 -3.69 -14.23 11.86
CA SER A 88 -4.53 -13.21 11.25
C SER A 88 -4.32 -13.17 9.72
N PRO A 89 -5.40 -13.08 8.92
CA PRO A 89 -5.34 -13.13 7.47
C PRO A 89 -4.69 -11.89 6.83
N TYR A 90 -4.74 -10.74 7.48
CA TYR A 90 -4.26 -9.48 6.94
C TYR A 90 -3.16 -8.85 7.81
N LYS A 91 -2.24 -8.17 7.13
CA LYS A 91 -1.27 -7.28 7.76
C LYS A 91 -1.95 -5.98 8.18
N THR A 92 -1.53 -5.47 9.34
CA THR A 92 -1.98 -4.20 9.92
C THR A 92 -0.98 -3.08 9.68
N ASN A 93 -0.07 -3.28 8.74
CA ASN A 93 0.94 -2.33 8.27
C ASN A 93 1.01 -2.34 6.74
N LEU A 94 1.56 -1.25 6.20
CA LEU A 94 1.91 -1.10 4.80
C LEU A 94 3.40 -1.25 4.59
#